data_AF-A0A9D7JT49-F1
#
_entry.id   AF-A0A9D7JT49-F1
#
_cell.length_a   1.000
_cell.length_b   1.000
_cell.length_c   1.000
_cell.angle_alpha   90.00
_cell.angle_beta   90.00
_cell.angle_gamma   90.00
#
_symmetry.space_group_name_H-M   'P 1'
#
loop_
_entity.id
_entity.type
_entity.pdbx_description
1 polymer ?
#
loop_
_entity_poly.entity_id
_entity_poly.type
_entity_poly.pdbx_seq_one_letter_code
_entity_poly.pdbx_strand_id
1 'polypeptide(L)'
;MKSVTDHIGYDKIVFDWFHIKKKINFEIDELRREMYNEEKRLGIRQVMKGSRWLLLKNSENLNAEKDEKQKLEKVLQMNKPLATMYYMKEELTTMWWLGGKAKSGAYLQNWVLQDHK
;
A
#
# COMPACT_ATOMS: atom_id res chain seq x y z
N MET A 1 -26.27 10.45 -11.68
CA MET A 1 -26.00 9.08 -11.19
C MET A 1 -27.15 8.17 -11.65
N LYS A 2 -27.14 7.80 -12.94
CA LYS A 2 -28.07 6.90 -13.65
C LYS A 2 -27.53 6.80 -15.07
N SER A 3 -26.79 5.74 -15.41
CA SER A 3 -26.35 5.49 -16.81
C SER A 3 -25.60 4.16 -17.00
N VAL A 4 -25.26 3.40 -15.96
CA VAL A 4 -24.40 2.20 -16.12
C VAL A 4 -25.11 0.89 -15.74
N THR A 5 -26.34 0.93 -15.23
CA THR A 5 -26.99 -0.26 -14.65
C THR A 5 -27.85 -1.09 -15.60
N ASP A 6 -28.16 -0.62 -16.82
CA ASP A 6 -29.29 -1.21 -17.53
C ASP A 6 -28.93 -2.30 -18.55
N HIS A 7 -27.65 -2.66 -18.74
CA HIS A 7 -27.25 -3.55 -19.86
C HIS A 7 -26.13 -4.57 -19.59
N ILE A 8 -25.82 -4.93 -18.35
CA ILE A 8 -24.73 -5.90 -18.11
C ILE A 8 -25.18 -7.02 -17.17
N GLY A 9 -25.42 -8.20 -17.74
CA GLY A 9 -25.72 -9.41 -16.99
C GLY A 9 -24.56 -9.82 -16.09
N TYR A 10 -24.90 -10.15 -14.84
CA TYR A 10 -24.07 -10.82 -13.83
C TYR A 10 -22.65 -10.26 -13.62
N ASP A 11 -22.58 -9.24 -12.75
CA ASP A 11 -21.74 -9.22 -11.54
C ASP A 11 -20.31 -9.77 -11.64
N LYS A 12 -19.52 -9.26 -12.57
CA LYS A 12 -18.06 -9.27 -12.39
C LYS A 12 -17.64 -7.95 -11.74
N ILE A 13 -17.49 -7.97 -10.41
CA ILE A 13 -16.77 -6.91 -9.70
C ILE A 13 -15.31 -6.99 -10.16
N VAL A 14 -14.97 -6.23 -11.19
CA VAL A 14 -13.57 -6.05 -11.63
C VAL A 14 -13.01 -4.88 -10.83
N PHE A 15 -12.23 -5.18 -9.79
CA PHE A 15 -11.43 -4.16 -9.15
C PHE A 15 -10.31 -3.74 -10.11
N ASP A 16 -10.36 -2.50 -10.60
CA ASP A 16 -9.21 -1.94 -11.29
C ASP A 16 -8.07 -1.63 -10.30
N TRP A 17 -6.85 -1.58 -10.82
CA TRP A 17 -5.64 -1.33 -10.04
C TRP A 17 -5.66 0.00 -9.29
N PHE A 18 -6.33 1.01 -9.83
CA PHE A 18 -6.41 2.30 -9.17
C PHE A 18 -7.20 2.19 -7.87
N HIS A 19 -8.32 1.47 -7.85
CA HIS A 19 -9.09 1.23 -6.62
C HIS A 19 -8.31 0.40 -5.60
N ILE A 20 -7.60 -0.64 -6.04
CA ILE A 20 -6.75 -1.46 -5.17
C ILE A 20 -5.63 -0.60 -4.55
N LYS A 21 -4.88 0.12 -5.38
CA LYS A 21 -3.80 1.01 -4.92
C LYS A 21 -4.32 2.10 -4.00
N LYS A 22 -5.48 2.69 -4.31
CA LYS A 22 -6.12 3.70 -3.46
C LYS A 22 -6.47 3.15 -2.09
N LYS A 23 -7.03 1.93 -2.02
CA LYS A 23 -7.36 1.26 -0.76
C LYS A 23 -6.11 0.96 0.06
N ILE A 24 -5.08 0.36 -0.53
CA ILE A 24 -3.82 0.06 0.15
C ILE A 24 -3.16 1.33 0.69
N ASN A 25 -3.11 2.39 -0.12
CA ASN A 25 -2.56 3.68 0.30
C ASN A 25 -3.35 4.32 1.46
N PHE A 26 -4.67 4.13 1.49
CA PHE A 26 -5.50 4.56 2.59
C PHE A 26 -5.18 3.79 3.88
N GLU A 27 -5.11 2.45 3.82
CA GLU A 27 -4.79 1.61 4.97
C GLU A 27 -3.38 1.88 5.53
N ILE A 28 -2.38 2.12 4.68
CA ILE A 28 -1.03 2.52 5.11
C ILE A 28 -1.07 3.84 5.90
N ASP A 29 -1.87 4.81 5.46
CA ASP A 29 -1.95 6.11 6.13
C ASP A 29 -2.73 6.02 7.46
N GLU A 30 -3.75 5.18 7.54
CA GLU A 30 -4.44 4.86 8.81
C GLU A 30 -3.50 4.16 9.79
N LEU A 31 -2.83 3.08 9.37
CA LEU A 31 -1.87 2.37 10.22
C LEU A 31 -0.76 3.32 10.70
N ARG A 32 -0.28 4.22 9.84
CA ARG A 32 0.72 5.23 10.23
C ARG A 32 0.18 6.19 11.28
N ARG A 33 -1.10 6.58 11.22
CA ARG A 33 -1.75 7.41 12.25
C ARG A 33 -1.82 6.66 13.57
N GLU A 34 -2.33 5.44 13.55
CA GLU A 34 -2.48 4.57 14.72
C GLU A 34 -1.14 4.37 15.42
N MET A 35 -0.13 3.89 14.68
CA MET A 35 1.21 3.67 15.20
C MET A 35 1.86 4.96 15.75
N TYR A 36 1.60 6.12 15.13
CA TYR A 36 2.11 7.40 15.64
C TYR A 36 1.45 7.83 16.95
N ASN A 37 0.17 7.49 17.13
CA ASN A 37 -0.60 7.81 18.32
C ASN A 37 -0.24 6.88 19.49
N GLU A 38 0.02 5.61 19.21
CA GLU A 38 0.39 4.60 20.22
C GLU A 38 1.85 4.71 20.66
N GLU A 39 2.75 5.17 19.78
CA GLU A 39 4.17 5.25 20.09
C GLU A 39 4.46 6.30 21.17
N LYS A 40 5.13 5.86 22.25
CA LYS A 40 5.50 6.72 23.39
C LYS A 40 6.93 7.23 23.28
N ARG A 41 7.79 6.56 22.52
CA ARG A 41 9.21 6.92 22.36
C ARG A 41 9.35 8.09 21.40
N LEU A 42 9.80 9.23 21.92
CA LEU A 42 9.97 10.47 21.15
C LEU A 42 10.81 10.30 19.87
N GLY A 43 11.90 9.52 19.94
CA GLY A 43 12.77 9.28 18.79
C GLY A 43 12.05 8.63 17.61
N ILE A 44 11.19 7.64 17.86
CA ILE A 44 10.45 6.96 16.79
C ILE A 44 9.34 7.85 16.24
N ARG A 45 8.63 8.59 17.12
CA ARG A 45 7.65 9.58 16.67
C ARG A 45 8.26 10.65 15.76
N GLN A 46 9.48 11.09 16.07
CA GLN A 46 10.20 12.05 15.23
C GLN A 46 10.50 11.47 13.84
N VAL A 47 10.95 10.22 13.76
CA VAL A 47 11.23 9.54 12.48
C VAL A 47 9.95 9.31 11.67
N MET A 48 8.83 8.99 12.32
CA MET A 48 7.53 8.82 11.67
C MET A 48 6.89 10.14 11.23
N LYS A 49 7.31 11.28 11.79
CA LYS A 49 6.76 12.58 11.42
C LYS A 49 7.19 12.94 10.01
N GLY A 50 6.23 13.22 9.14
CA GLY A 50 6.50 13.55 7.73
C GLY A 50 6.79 12.33 6.84
N SER A 51 6.69 11.09 7.35
CA SER A 51 6.97 9.89 6.56
C SER A 51 5.83 9.47 5.61
N ARG A 52 4.64 10.09 5.70
CA ARG A 52 3.46 9.73 4.91
C ARG A 52 3.79 9.58 3.42
N TRP A 53 4.38 10.59 2.81
CA TRP A 53 4.66 10.56 1.37
C TRP A 53 5.74 9.54 1.00
N LEU A 54 6.67 9.24 1.91
CA LEU A 54 7.68 8.19 1.71
C LEU A 54 7.02 6.81 1.62
N LEU A 55 6.01 6.57 2.45
CA LEU A 55 5.29 5.30 2.50
C LEU A 55 4.33 5.10 1.31
N LEU A 56 3.77 6.19 0.78
CA LEU A 56 2.75 6.14 -0.29
C LEU A 56 3.34 6.15 -1.71
N LYS A 57 4.53 6.71 -1.90
CA LYS A 57 5.25 6.65 -3.17
C LYS A 57 5.64 5.21 -3.49
N ASN A 58 5.71 4.89 -4.78
CA ASN A 58 6.41 3.68 -5.20
C ASN A 58 7.92 3.91 -5.04
N SER A 59 8.69 2.85 -4.76
CA SER A 59 10.14 2.97 -4.51
C SER A 59 10.91 3.63 -5.65
N GLU A 60 10.51 3.44 -6.91
CA GLU A 60 11.15 4.09 -8.07
C GLU A 60 10.96 5.61 -8.14
N ASN A 61 9.96 6.14 -7.41
CA ASN A 61 9.64 7.57 -7.38
C ASN A 61 10.24 8.30 -6.16
N LEU A 62 11.09 7.63 -5.38
CA LEU A 62 11.79 8.25 -4.26
C LEU A 62 12.88 9.19 -4.77
N ASN A 63 12.90 10.42 -4.25
CA ASN A 63 13.86 11.43 -4.65
C ASN A 63 15.22 11.18 -3.97
N ALA A 64 16.23 10.88 -4.80
CA ALA A 64 17.60 10.62 -4.36
C ALA A 64 18.28 11.88 -3.78
N GLU A 65 18.10 13.05 -4.39
CA GLU A 65 18.66 14.33 -3.92
C GLU A 65 18.18 14.73 -2.52
N LYS A 66 17.01 14.20 -2.11
CA LYS A 66 16.40 14.44 -0.79
C LYS A 66 16.62 13.29 0.20
N ASP A 67 17.44 12.31 -0.15
CA ASP A 67 17.70 11.08 0.63
C ASP A 67 16.41 10.36 1.06
N GLU A 68 15.36 10.40 0.24
CA GLU A 68 14.06 9.82 0.61
C GLU A 68 14.14 8.32 0.87
N LYS A 69 15.02 7.61 0.15
CA LYS A 69 15.25 6.17 0.35
C LYS A 69 15.80 5.86 1.74
N GLN A 70 16.82 6.60 2.19
CA GLN A 70 17.39 6.41 3.53
C GLN A 70 16.39 6.79 4.63
N LYS A 71 15.61 7.85 4.42
CA LYS A 71 14.56 8.27 5.37
C LYS A 71 13.47 7.21 5.48
N LEU A 72 13.03 6.66 4.35
CA LEU A 72 12.07 5.57 4.32
C LEU A 72 12.63 4.35 5.08
N GLU A 73 13.86 3.94 4.79
CA GLU A 73 14.48 2.78 5.43
C GLU A 73 14.54 2.93 6.97
N LYS A 74 14.87 4.12 7.48
CA LYS A 74 14.81 4.41 8.93
C LYS A 74 13.40 4.21 9.50
N VAL A 75 12.36 4.66 8.79
CA VAL A 75 10.96 4.48 9.22
C VAL A 75 10.61 2.99 9.27
N LEU A 76 10.96 2.23 8.23
CA LEU A 76 10.65 0.80 8.14
C LEU A 76 11.42 -0.02 9.20
N GLN A 77 12.68 0.32 9.47
CA GLN A 77 13.48 -0.35 10.51
C GLN A 77 12.91 -0.13 11.93
N MET A 78 12.32 1.05 12.18
CA MET A 78 11.80 1.40 13.50
C MET A 78 10.35 0.97 13.74
N ASN A 79 9.60 0.66 12.67
CA ASN A 79 8.18 0.31 12.76
C ASN A 79 7.86 -0.91 11.88
N LYS A 80 7.91 -2.10 12.48
CA LYS A 80 7.66 -3.38 11.78
C LYS A 80 6.28 -3.45 11.12
N PRO A 81 5.16 -3.07 11.78
CA PRO A 81 3.86 -3.07 11.11
C PRO A 81 3.81 -2.23 9.84
N LEU A 82 4.37 -1.01 9.88
CA LEU A 82 4.48 -0.16 8.69
C LEU A 82 5.38 -0.76 7.63
N ALA A 83 6.47 -1.41 8.02
CA ALA A 83 7.36 -2.11 7.10
C ALA A 83 6.63 -3.20 6.33
N THR A 84 5.91 -4.07 7.05
CA THR A 84 5.13 -5.15 6.45
C THR A 84 4.13 -4.60 5.42
N MET A 85 3.32 -3.61 5.81
CA MET A 85 2.31 -3.05 4.91
C MET A 85 2.94 -2.36 3.68
N TYR A 86 4.07 -1.68 3.87
CA TYR A 86 4.82 -1.06 2.77
C TYR A 86 5.32 -2.10 1.76
N TYR A 87 5.94 -3.20 2.23
CA TYR A 87 6.45 -4.25 1.34
C TYR A 87 5.33 -4.98 0.62
N MET A 88 4.21 -5.27 1.29
CA MET A 88 3.02 -5.85 0.65
C MET A 88 2.51 -4.98 -0.50
N LYS A 89 2.50 -3.65 -0.32
CA LYS A 89 2.15 -2.70 -1.40
C LYS A 89 3.13 -2.75 -2.57
N GLU A 90 4.43 -2.79 -2.30
CA GLU A 90 5.45 -2.86 -3.35
C GLU A 90 5.33 -4.17 -4.14
N GLU A 91 5.17 -5.30 -3.45
CA GLU A 91 4.95 -6.61 -4.07
C GLU A 91 3.71 -6.62 -4.96
N LEU A 92 2.57 -6.10 -4.48
CA LEU A 92 1.36 -5.95 -5.27
C LEU A 92 1.57 -5.08 -6.51
N THR A 93 2.35 -4.00 -6.38
CA THR A 93 2.70 -3.12 -7.49
C THR A 93 3.55 -3.85 -8.52
N THR A 94 4.61 -4.52 -8.09
CA THR A 94 5.48 -5.34 -8.95
C THR A 94 4.69 -6.43 -9.67
N MET A 95 3.84 -7.16 -8.94
CA MET A 95 2.99 -8.21 -9.49
C MET A 95 2.03 -7.67 -10.55
N TRP A 96 1.40 -6.51 -10.30
CA TRP A 96 0.47 -5.93 -11.26
C TRP A 96 1.14 -5.61 -12.60
N TRP A 97 2.33 -5.02 -12.56
CA TRP A 97 3.06 -4.63 -13.77
C TRP A 97 3.77 -5.78 -14.48
N LEU A 98 4.29 -6.77 -13.74
CA LEU A 98 4.99 -7.93 -14.32
C LEU A 98 4.04 -9.07 -14.73
N GLY A 99 2.90 -9.23 -14.07
CA GLY A 99 2.03 -10.40 -14.21
C GLY A 99 1.14 -10.41 -15.46
N GLY A 100 0.81 -9.25 -16.01
CA GLY A 100 -0.25 -9.11 -17.03
C GLY A 100 -1.63 -9.49 -16.47
N LYS A 101 -2.71 -8.93 -17.05
CA LYS A 101 -4.10 -9.05 -16.55
C LYS A 101 -4.54 -10.48 -16.17
N ALA A 102 -4.03 -11.51 -16.85
CA ALA A 102 -4.41 -12.90 -16.62
C ALA A 102 -3.80 -13.50 -15.33
N LYS A 103 -2.55 -13.17 -14.95
CA LYS A 103 -1.92 -13.71 -13.73
C LYS A 103 -2.34 -12.94 -12.48
N SER A 104 -2.64 -11.64 -12.61
CA SER A 104 -2.99 -10.78 -11.49
C SER A 104 -4.33 -11.15 -10.84
N GLY A 105 -5.32 -11.62 -11.63
CA GLY A 105 -6.65 -11.96 -11.13
C GLY A 105 -6.69 -13.22 -10.25
N ALA A 106 -6.03 -14.29 -10.67
CA ALA A 106 -5.98 -15.54 -9.91
C ALA A 106 -5.19 -15.40 -8.60
N TYR A 107 -4.15 -14.56 -8.60
CA TYR A 107 -3.34 -14.33 -7.41
C TYR A 107 -4.01 -13.41 -6.40
N LEU A 108 -4.71 -12.34 -6.83
CA LEU A 108 -5.51 -11.50 -5.92
C LEU A 108 -6.59 -12.30 -5.18
N GLN A 109 -7.23 -13.25 -5.87
CA GLN A 109 -8.12 -14.21 -5.21
C GLN A 109 -7.36 -15.06 -4.18
N ASN A 110 -6.18 -15.57 -4.51
CA ASN A 110 -5.40 -16.41 -3.59
C ASN A 110 -4.85 -15.63 -2.39
N TRP A 111 -4.50 -14.35 -2.57
CA TRP A 111 -4.01 -13.45 -1.52
C TRP A 111 -5.14 -13.03 -0.56
N VAL A 112 -6.36 -12.79 -1.06
CA VAL A 112 -7.54 -12.55 -0.21
C VAL A 112 -7.97 -13.81 0.55
N LEU A 113 -7.71 -15.01 0.00
CA LEU A 113 -8.06 -16.29 0.62
C LEU A 113 -6.98 -16.82 1.59
N GLN A 114 -5.74 -16.33 1.50
CA GLN A 114 -4.72 -16.58 2.52
C GLN A 114 -4.90 -15.59 3.66
N ASP A 115 -5.75 -15.99 4.60
CA ASP A 115 -5.87 -15.43 5.94
C ASP A 115 -4.47 -15.40 6.59
N HIS A 116 -3.81 -14.25 6.59
CA HIS A 116 -2.58 -14.01 7.34
C HIS A 116 -2.96 -13.95 8.83
N LYS A 117 -3.04 -15.14 9.46
CA LYS A 117 -3.09 -15.32 10.91
C LYS A 117 -1.75 -14.96 11.57
#